data_AF-A0AAW1VN73-F1
#
_entry.id   AF-A0AAW1VN73-F1
#
_cell.length_a   1.000
_cell.length_b   1.000
_cell.length_c   1.000
_cell.angle_alpha   90.00
_cell.angle_beta   90.00
_cell.angle_gamma   90.00
#
_symmetry.space_group_name_H-M   'P 1'
#
loop_
_entity.id
_entity.type
_entity.pdbx_description
1 polymer ?
#
loop_
_entity_poly.entity_id
_entity_poly.type
_entity_poly.pdbx_seq_one_letter_code
_entity_poly.pdbx_strand_id
1 'polypeptide(L)'
;MVQLNSYWEREIQQKADNFSHHCLRVVEPQGYCHTSSDFKLVMYLIENAVELKKLVIPPDPIRDMYYHDRLAKAKSREVNTEERARKLARHQLREKVPLTIELVCHL
;
A
#
# COMPACT_ATOMS: atom_id res chain seq x y z
N MET A 1 -2.51 -30.44 8.11
CA MET A 1 -1.63 -29.26 7.98
C MET A 1 -1.13 -29.23 6.54
N VAL A 2 -1.71 -28.38 5.70
CA VAL A 2 -1.29 -28.26 4.31
C VAL A 2 -0.13 -27.27 4.26
N GLN A 3 1.09 -27.79 4.09
CA GLN A 3 2.25 -26.99 3.73
C GLN A 3 2.12 -26.61 2.25
N LEU A 4 1.56 -25.43 1.99
CA LEU A 4 1.63 -24.78 0.69
C LEU A 4 2.05 -23.34 0.92
N ASN A 5 3.35 -23.04 0.69
CA ASN A 5 3.84 -21.72 0.22
C ASN A 5 5.37 -21.54 0.26
N SER A 6 6.17 -22.49 0.74
CA SER A 6 7.61 -22.25 0.94
C SER A 6 8.44 -22.13 -0.34
N TYR A 7 7.95 -22.62 -1.49
CA TYR A 7 8.68 -22.55 -2.76
C TYR A 7 8.53 -21.17 -3.41
N TRP A 8 7.29 -20.69 -3.54
CA TRP A 8 6.99 -19.38 -4.10
C TRP A 8 7.57 -18.25 -3.25
N GLU A 9 7.49 -18.35 -1.92
CA GLU A 9 8.11 -17.38 -1.01
C GLU A 9 9.62 -17.32 -1.19
N ARG A 10 10.31 -18.46 -1.34
CA ARG A 10 11.76 -18.50 -1.58
C ARG A 10 12.15 -17.97 -2.95
N GLU A 11 11.38 -18.28 -3.99
CA GLU A 11 11.69 -17.84 -5.36
C GLU A 11 11.46 -16.33 -5.52
N ILE A 12 10.40 -15.79 -4.89
CA ILE A 12 10.15 -14.35 -4.80
C ILE A 12 11.28 -13.66 -4.04
N GLN A 13 11.71 -14.21 -2.89
CA GLN A 13 12.81 -13.65 -2.10
C GLN A 13 14.15 -13.70 -2.86
N GLN A 14 14.48 -14.81 -3.53
CA GLN A 14 15.70 -14.91 -4.34
C GLN A 14 15.70 -13.93 -5.52
N LYS A 15 14.55 -13.74 -6.16
CA LYS A 15 14.43 -12.75 -7.23
C LYS A 15 14.57 -11.33 -6.65
N ALA A 16 13.90 -11.02 -5.54
CA ALA A 16 13.99 -9.76 -4.83
C ALA A 16 15.44 -9.33 -4.53
N ASP A 17 16.24 -10.25 -3.97
CA ASP A 17 17.64 -10.00 -3.62
C ASP A 17 18.51 -9.67 -4.86
N ASN A 18 18.13 -10.17 -6.04
CA ASN A 18 18.79 -9.85 -7.32
C ASN A 18 18.25 -8.58 -8.01
N PHE A 19 17.11 -8.07 -7.54
CA PHE A 19 16.46 -6.85 -8.05
C PHE A 19 16.49 -5.76 -6.98
N SER A 20 17.66 -5.42 -6.46
CA SER A 20 17.83 -4.12 -5.80
C SER A 20 17.37 -3.06 -6.79
N HIS A 21 16.20 -2.46 -6.50
CA HIS A 21 15.50 -1.62 -7.46
C HIS A 21 16.15 -0.22 -7.49
N HIS A 22 17.42 -0.16 -7.87
CA HIS A 22 18.25 1.05 -7.91
C HIS A 22 17.68 2.12 -8.85
N CYS A 23 16.78 1.75 -9.76
CA CYS A 23 16.10 2.69 -10.65
C CYS A 23 14.81 3.28 -10.05
N LEU A 24 14.24 2.69 -8.99
CA LEU A 24 12.99 3.13 -8.39
C LEU A 24 13.24 4.26 -7.38
N ARG A 25 13.24 5.49 -7.89
CA ARG A 25 13.38 6.72 -7.09
C ARG A 25 12.05 7.29 -6.59
N VAL A 26 10.98 7.07 -7.35
CA VAL A 26 9.63 7.52 -7.04
C VAL A 26 8.67 6.38 -7.34
N VAL A 27 7.80 6.04 -6.40
CA VAL A 27 6.82 4.96 -6.57
C VAL A 27 5.42 5.46 -6.23
N GLU A 28 4.47 5.08 -7.08
CA GLU A 28 3.05 5.39 -6.94
C GLU A 28 2.22 4.10 -7.01
N PRO A 29 1.89 3.46 -5.87
CA PRO A 29 1.08 2.25 -5.84
C PRO A 29 -0.38 2.60 -6.12
N GLN A 30 -0.82 2.37 -7.35
CA GLN A 30 -2.22 2.56 -7.74
C GLN A 30 -3.13 1.57 -7.01
N GLY A 31 -4.29 2.04 -6.57
CA GLY A 31 -5.29 1.19 -5.91
C GLY A 31 -4.94 0.76 -4.49
N TYR A 32 -4.05 1.48 -3.79
CA TYR A 32 -3.77 1.23 -2.38
C TYR A 32 -5.07 1.36 -1.56
N CYS A 33 -5.63 0.22 -1.16
CA CYS A 33 -6.94 0.14 -0.52
C CYS A 33 -6.83 -0.28 0.94
N HIS A 34 -5.75 0.14 1.62
CA HIS A 34 -5.46 -0.07 3.06
C HIS A 34 -5.51 -1.52 3.53
N THR A 35 -5.48 -2.47 2.60
CA THR A 35 -5.43 -3.88 2.92
C THR A 35 -4.06 -4.26 3.46
N SER A 36 -4.00 -5.37 4.20
CA SER A 36 -2.74 -5.94 4.67
C SER A 36 -1.80 -6.31 3.51
N SER A 37 -2.34 -6.66 2.34
CA SER A 37 -1.57 -6.95 1.13
C SER A 37 -0.91 -5.70 0.55
N ASP A 38 -1.66 -4.60 0.41
CA ASP A 38 -1.12 -3.35 -0.12
C ASP A 38 -0.04 -2.78 0.79
N PHE A 39 -0.27 -2.86 2.12
CA PHE A 39 0.73 -2.45 3.10
C PHE A 39 2.02 -3.26 2.99
N LYS A 40 1.92 -4.59 2.83
CA LYS A 40 3.10 -5.45 2.63
C LYS A 40 3.86 -5.09 1.35
N LEU A 41 3.17 -4.80 0.26
CA LEU A 41 3.80 -4.38 -0.98
C LEU A 41 4.58 -3.07 -0.80
N VAL A 42 3.98 -2.09 -0.12
CA VAL A 42 4.64 -0.81 0.15
C VAL A 42 5.86 -0.98 1.04
N MET A 43 5.78 -1.81 2.09
CA MET A 43 6.94 -2.09 2.96
C MET A 43 8.06 -2.79 2.18
N TYR A 44 7.72 -3.78 1.36
CA TYR A 44 8.69 -4.46 0.52
C TYR A 44 9.42 -3.47 -0.41
N LEU A 45 8.70 -2.52 -1.01
CA LEU A 45 9.30 -1.48 -1.86
C LEU A 45 10.23 -0.55 -1.07
N ILE A 46 9.85 -0.15 0.15
CA ILE A 46 10.69 0.66 1.03
C ILE A 46 11.98 -0.08 1.40
N GLU A 47 11.90 -1.38 1.65
CA GLU A 47 13.04 -2.21 2.05
C GLU A 47 14.00 -2.50 0.88
N ASN A 48 13.48 -2.65 -0.34
CA ASN A 48 14.26 -3.16 -1.49
C ASN A 48 14.58 -2.10 -2.56
N ALA A 49 13.89 -0.97 -2.59
CA ALA A 49 14.20 0.14 -3.49
C ALA A 49 15.22 1.09 -2.84
N VAL A 50 16.50 0.73 -2.97
CA VAL A 50 17.65 1.42 -2.35
C VAL A 50 17.68 2.93 -2.66
N GLU A 51 17.26 3.33 -3.86
CA GLU A 51 17.27 4.73 -4.31
C GLU A 51 15.92 5.45 -4.12
N LEU A 52 14.97 4.85 -3.39
CA LEU A 52 13.64 5.42 -3.20
C LEU A 52 13.71 6.73 -2.40
N LYS A 53 13.20 7.79 -3.00
CA LYS A 53 13.15 9.14 -2.39
C LYS A 53 11.73 9.60 -2.11
N LYS A 54 10.75 9.07 -2.84
CA LYS A 54 9.35 9.50 -2.73
C LYS A 54 8.39 8.34 -2.93
N LEU A 55 7.42 8.26 -2.02
CA LEU A 55 6.30 7.33 -2.08
C LEU A 55 5.00 8.15 -2.14
N VAL A 56 4.26 8.02 -3.22
CA VAL A 56 2.97 8.68 -3.43
C VAL A 56 1.87 7.64 -3.32
N ILE A 57 0.96 7.80 -2.37
CA ILE A 57 -0.24 6.98 -2.27
C ILE A 57 -1.39 7.77 -2.89
N PRO A 58 -1.76 7.49 -4.16
CA PRO A 58 -2.82 8.20 -4.85
C PRO A 58 -4.20 7.84 -4.25
N PRO A 59 -5.22 8.68 -4.49
CA PRO A 59 -6.59 8.28 -4.21
C PRO A 59 -6.97 7.10 -5.12
N ASP A 60 -7.86 6.22 -4.67
CA ASP A 60 -8.34 5.09 -5.47
C ASP A 60 -9.65 5.49 -6.19
N PRO A 61 -9.59 5.84 -7.49
CA PRO A 61 -10.75 6.34 -8.21
C PRO A 61 -11.83 5.26 -8.40
N ILE A 62 -11.44 3.98 -8.42
CA ILE A 62 -12.38 2.86 -8.59
C ILE A 62 -13.18 2.69 -7.31
N ARG A 63 -12.53 2.72 -6.13
CA ARG A 63 -13.24 2.72 -4.84
C ARG A 63 -14.17 3.92 -4.76
N ASP A 64 -13.69 5.12 -5.04
CA ASP A 64 -14.50 6.34 -4.95
C ASP A 64 -15.75 6.26 -5.85
N MET A 65 -15.63 5.70 -7.05
CA MET A 65 -16.79 5.47 -7.95
C MET A 65 -17.78 4.43 -7.39
N TYR A 66 -17.30 3.28 -6.88
CA TYR A 66 -18.16 2.29 -6.23
C TYR A 66 -18.75 2.77 -4.89
N TYR A 67 -18.12 3.76 -4.23
CA TYR A 67 -18.68 4.40 -3.05
C TYR A 67 -19.81 5.35 -3.39
N HIS A 68 -19.68 6.18 -4.42
CA HIS A 68 -20.79 7.04 -4.85
C HIS A 68 -22.05 6.22 -5.17
N ASP A 69 -21.88 5.05 -5.78
CA ASP A 69 -22.99 4.16 -6.12
C ASP A 69 -23.57 3.39 -4.90
N ARG A 70 -22.74 3.07 -3.89
CA ARG A 70 -23.18 2.44 -2.62
C ARG A 70 -23.76 3.43 -1.60
N LEU A 71 -23.29 4.68 -1.57
CA LEU A 71 -23.79 5.74 -0.70
C LEU A 71 -25.21 6.18 -1.04
N ALA A 72 -25.63 5.99 -2.30
CA ALA A 72 -27.04 6.11 -2.67
C ALA A 72 -27.92 5.05 -1.95
N LYS A 73 -27.35 3.97 -1.41
CA LYS A 73 -28.06 2.81 -0.84
C LYS A 73 -27.79 2.53 0.65
N ALA A 74 -26.72 3.02 1.27
CA ALA A 74 -26.39 2.69 2.66
C ALA A 74 -25.91 3.90 3.51
N LYS A 75 -26.52 4.02 4.70
CA LYS A 75 -26.42 5.09 5.70
C LYS A 75 -24.99 5.35 6.21
N SER A 76 -24.79 6.58 6.70
CA SER A 76 -23.61 7.20 7.38
C SER A 76 -22.62 6.35 8.20
N ARG A 77 -22.95 5.11 8.59
CA ARG A 77 -22.03 4.19 9.28
C ARG A 77 -20.89 3.69 8.39
N GLU A 78 -21.15 3.39 7.11
CA GLU A 78 -20.10 2.90 6.19
C GLU A 78 -19.05 3.98 5.89
N VAL A 79 -19.49 5.23 5.71
CA VAL A 79 -18.61 6.41 5.56
C VAL A 79 -17.65 6.54 6.74
N ASN A 80 -18.16 6.36 7.95
CA ASN A 80 -17.37 6.56 9.18
C ASN A 80 -16.35 5.41 9.40
N THR A 81 -16.69 4.18 9.02
CA THR A 81 -15.75 3.04 9.07
C THR A 81 -14.60 3.19 8.07
N GLU A 82 -14.89 3.72 6.89
CA GLU A 82 -13.88 3.90 5.86
C GLU A 82 -12.94 5.07 6.16
N GLU A 83 -13.45 6.22 6.57
CA GLU A 83 -12.60 7.34 6.97
C GLU A 83 -11.67 6.94 8.12
N ARG A 84 -12.18 6.11 9.04
CA ARG A 84 -11.36 5.53 10.10
C ARG A 84 -10.27 4.60 9.54
N ALA A 85 -10.59 3.77 8.54
CA ALA A 85 -9.60 2.92 7.86
C ALA A 85 -8.53 3.74 7.13
N ARG A 86 -8.92 4.79 6.38
CA ARG A 86 -8.01 5.74 5.72
C ARG A 86 -7.09 6.40 6.73
N LYS A 87 -7.65 6.88 7.86
CA LYS A 87 -6.87 7.49 8.94
C LYS A 87 -5.86 6.51 9.57
N LEU A 88 -6.26 5.27 9.79
CA LEU A 88 -5.37 4.22 10.31
C LEU A 88 -4.25 3.89 9.33
N ALA A 89 -4.55 3.77 8.04
CA ALA A 89 -3.54 3.52 7.01
C ALA A 89 -2.53 4.67 6.91
N ARG A 90 -3.01 5.93 6.91
CA ARG A 90 -2.15 7.12 6.95
C ARG A 90 -1.23 7.11 8.17
N HIS A 91 -1.75 6.73 9.34
CA HIS A 91 -0.95 6.63 10.56
C HIS A 91 0.13 5.54 10.46
N GLN A 92 -0.26 4.32 10.05
CA GLN A 92 0.65 3.20 9.91
C GLN A 92 1.79 3.49 8.93
N LEU A 93 1.46 4.10 7.78
CA LEU A 93 2.48 4.49 6.81
C LEU A 93 3.43 5.53 7.38
N ARG A 94 2.93 6.56 8.08
CA ARG A 94 3.78 7.59 8.70
C ARG A 94 4.71 7.04 9.77
N GLU A 95 4.29 6.02 10.51
CA GLU A 95 5.15 5.39 11.53
C GLU A 95 6.24 4.49 10.94
N LYS A 96 5.99 3.90 9.76
CA LYS A 96 6.84 2.87 9.18
C LYS A 96 7.73 3.35 8.05
N VAL A 97 7.32 4.41 7.35
CA VAL A 97 8.12 5.01 6.29
C VAL A 97 9.30 5.77 6.92
N PRO A 98 10.55 5.44 6.55
CA PRO A 98 11.73 6.18 6.98
C PRO A 98 11.63 7.67 6.63
N LEU A 99 12.15 8.55 7.50
CA LEU A 99 12.16 10.00 7.27
C LEU A 99 12.96 10.43 6.03
N THR A 100 13.81 9.55 5.49
CA THR A 100 14.56 9.77 4.25
C THR A 100 13.70 9.68 3.00
N ILE A 101 12.49 9.11 3.10
CA ILE A 101 11.53 8.96 2.00
C ILE A 101 10.41 9.99 2.19
N GLU A 102 10.20 10.83 1.18
CA GLU A 102 9.06 11.74 1.12
C GLU A 102 7.76 10.94 0.95
N LEU A 103 6.91 10.91 1.97
CA LEU A 103 5.58 10.29 1.91
C LEU A 103 4.51 11.32 1.56
N VAL A 104 3.82 11.11 0.45
CA VAL A 104 2.65 11.91 0.04
C VAL A 104 1.43 11.00 0.02
N CYS A 105 0.46 11.22 0.92
CA CYS A 105 -0.78 10.43 0.97
C CYS A 105 -1.97 11.28 0.55
N HIS A 106 -2.69 10.80 -0.46
CA HIS A 106 -3.96 11.38 -0.96
C HIS A 106 -5.18 10.51 -0.62
N LEU A 107 -5.00 9.50 0.25
CA LEU A 107 -6.05 8.64 0.81
C LEU A 107 -7.15 9.43 1.52
#